data_AF-A0AAW1TCM0-F1
#
_entry.id   AF-A0AAW1TCM0-F1
#
_cell.length_a   1.000
_cell.length_b   1.000
_cell.length_c   1.000
_cell.angle_alpha   90.00
_cell.angle_beta   90.00
_cell.angle_gamma   90.00
#
_symmetry.space_group_name_H-M   'P 1'
#
loop_
_entity.id
_entity.type
_entity.pdbx_description
1 polymer ?
#
loop_
_entity_poly.entity_id
_entity_poly.type
_entity_poly.pdbx_seq_one_letter_code
_entity_poly.pdbx_strand_id
1 'polypeptide(L)'
;MNLFVRPDSFVYLPTQCRMLLDLICHARPNHHLIIGDFDELPDVQVPGKNAPLVASKEGGVTYDHKSILVRPGSADIFFPTDFPLLAHMHSHARQQHSLASGTWRLYTSN
;
A
#
# COMPACT_ATOMS: atom_id res chain seq x y z
N MET A 1 10.96 -3.64 32.23
CA MET A 1 11.60 -4.26 31.05
C MET A 1 11.50 -3.24 29.91
N ASN A 2 12.53 -2.41 29.72
CA ASN A 2 12.54 -1.41 28.65
C ASN A 2 12.90 -2.11 27.34
N LEU A 3 11.90 -2.42 26.52
CA LEU A 3 12.14 -2.75 25.12
C LEU A 3 12.60 -1.45 24.46
N PHE A 4 13.91 -1.32 24.24
CA PHE A 4 14.50 -0.24 23.45
C PHE A 4 14.15 -0.50 21.98
N VAL A 5 12.90 -0.17 21.63
CA VAL A 5 12.37 -0.29 20.29
C VAL A 5 12.97 0.85 19.48
N ARG A 6 13.91 0.54 18.59
CA ARG A 6 14.54 1.56 17.73
C ARG A 6 13.44 2.28 16.93
N PRO A 7 13.53 3.59 16.68
CA PRO A 7 12.56 4.34 15.88
C PRO A 7 12.29 3.68 14.50
N ASP A 8 13.27 2.97 13.95
CA ASP A 8 13.18 2.23 12.67
C ASP A 8 12.51 0.85 12.76
N SER A 9 12.04 0.45 13.93
CA SER A 9 11.46 -0.89 14.16
C SER A 9 10.04 -1.07 13.60
N PHE A 10 9.36 0.04 13.29
CA PHE A 10 8.00 0.03 12.76
C PHE A 10 8.02 0.26 11.25
N VAL A 11 7.35 -0.63 10.53
CA VAL A 11 7.20 -0.55 9.07
C VAL A 11 5.72 -0.68 8.74
N TYR A 12 5.21 0.24 7.94
CA TYR A 12 3.85 0.17 7.41
C TYR A 12 3.85 -0.61 6.10
N LEU A 13 3.03 -1.65 6.02
CA LEU A 13 2.97 -2.56 4.88
C LEU A 13 1.74 -2.25 4.01
N PRO A 14 1.90 -2.19 2.66
CA PRO A 14 0.81 -1.82 1.75
C PRO A 14 -0.11 -3.01 1.43
N THR A 15 -0.73 -3.61 2.44
CA THR A 15 -1.53 -4.85 2.31
C THR A 15 -2.74 -4.69 1.39
N GLN A 16 -3.49 -3.60 1.51
CA GLN A 16 -4.62 -3.31 0.63
C GLN A 16 -4.19 -3.06 -0.82
N CYS A 17 -3.05 -2.38 -1.03
CA CYS A 17 -2.47 -2.21 -2.36
C CYS A 17 -2.16 -3.59 -2.97
N ARG A 18 -1.56 -4.50 -2.19
CA ARG A 18 -1.31 -5.87 -2.65
C ARG A 18 -2.59 -6.60 -3.07
N MET A 19 -3.65 -6.53 -2.26
CA MET A 19 -4.94 -7.13 -2.60
C MET A 19 -5.53 -6.56 -3.91
N LEU A 20 -5.40 -5.25 -4.12
CA LEU A 20 -5.82 -4.61 -5.35
C LEU A 20 -5.03 -5.12 -6.56
N LEU A 21 -3.70 -5.25 -6.44
CA LEU A 21 -2.86 -5.79 -7.51
C LEU A 21 -3.23 -7.24 -7.86
N ASP A 22 -3.49 -8.08 -6.87
CA ASP A 22 -3.96 -9.45 -7.08
C ASP A 22 -5.30 -9.45 -7.86
N LEU A 23 -6.25 -8.59 -7.46
CA LEU A 23 -7.53 -8.45 -8.14
C LEU A 23 -7.38 -7.97 -9.59
N ILE A 24 -6.52 -6.99 -9.86
CA ILE A 24 -6.25 -6.50 -11.22
C ILE A 24 -5.67 -7.62 -12.08
N CYS A 25 -4.70 -8.38 -11.56
CA CYS A 25 -4.09 -9.50 -12.27
C CYS A 25 -5.10 -10.60 -12.59
N HIS A 26 -6.00 -10.91 -11.65
CA HIS A 26 -7.06 -11.87 -11.85
C HIS A 26 -8.07 -11.40 -12.91
N ALA A 27 -8.58 -10.18 -12.78
CA ALA A 27 -9.64 -9.66 -13.64
C ALA A 27 -9.14 -9.33 -15.06
N ARG A 28 -7.89 -8.90 -15.20
CA ARG A 28 -7.29 -8.43 -16.46
C ARG A 28 -5.86 -8.99 -16.64
N PRO A 29 -5.66 -10.28 -16.92
CA PRO A 29 -4.33 -10.90 -16.94
C PRO A 29 -3.31 -10.30 -17.94
N ASN A 30 -3.80 -9.65 -18.99
CA ASN A 30 -3.00 -9.01 -20.05
C ASN A 30 -2.93 -7.47 -19.91
N HIS A 31 -3.16 -6.92 -18.73
CA HIS A 31 -3.12 -5.48 -18.51
C HIS A 31 -1.68 -4.93 -18.58
N HIS A 32 -1.59 -3.64 -18.92
CA HIS A 32 -0.43 -2.80 -18.66
C HIS A 32 -0.81 -1.84 -17.53
N LEU A 33 0.07 -1.69 -16.54
CA LEU A 33 -0.17 -0.87 -15.36
C LEU A 33 0.70 0.38 -15.45
N ILE A 34 0.06 1.55 -15.39
CA ILE A 34 0.70 2.86 -15.25
C ILE A 34 0.15 3.45 -13.95
N ILE A 35 1.02 3.79 -13.01
CA ILE A 35 0.66 4.37 -11.71
C ILE A 35 1.49 5.63 -11.50
N GLY A 36 0.85 6.66 -10.94
CA GLY A 36 1.51 7.85 -10.43
C GLY A 36 0.96 8.16 -9.04
N ASP A 37 1.86 8.48 -8.13
CA ASP A 37 1.59 8.82 -6.73
C ASP A 37 2.83 9.48 -6.11
N PHE A 38 2.74 9.95 -4.85
CA PHE A 38 3.88 10.47 -4.10
C PHE A 38 4.66 9.34 -3.42
N ASP A 39 5.96 9.25 -3.68
CA ASP A 39 6.90 8.35 -3.00
C ASP A 39 7.48 8.95 -1.70
N GLU A 40 7.30 10.24 -1.49
CA GLU A 40 7.69 10.96 -0.29
C GLU A 40 6.59 11.94 0.14
N LEU A 41 6.36 12.03 1.45
CA LEU A 41 5.44 13.00 2.05
C LEU A 41 6.28 13.88 3.00
N PRO A 42 6.26 15.21 2.87
CA PRO A 42 7.02 16.10 3.74
C PRO A 42 6.46 16.09 5.15
N ASP A 43 7.33 16.37 6.13
CA ASP A 43 6.96 16.66 7.53
C ASP A 43 6.11 15.57 8.24
N VAL A 44 6.22 14.31 7.81
CA VAL A 44 5.52 13.18 8.44
C VAL A 44 5.93 13.06 9.92
N GLN A 45 4.97 13.27 10.81
CA GLN A 45 5.18 13.22 12.26
C GLN A 45 4.91 11.84 12.87
N VAL A 46 4.35 10.91 12.08
CA VAL A 46 4.11 9.53 12.50
C VAL A 46 5.42 8.74 12.40
N PRO A 47 5.86 8.03 13.45
CA PRO A 47 7.10 7.27 13.41
C PRO A 47 6.98 6.00 12.56
N GLY A 48 8.06 5.64 11.87
CA GLY A 48 8.23 4.37 11.17
C GLY A 48 8.55 4.52 9.68
N LYS A 49 9.04 3.45 9.06
CA LYS A 49 9.28 3.40 7.62
C LYS A 49 7.95 3.32 6.88
N ASN A 50 7.81 4.09 5.80
CA ASN A 50 6.58 4.24 5.02
C ASN A 50 5.38 4.75 5.86
N ALA A 51 5.66 5.49 6.93
CA ALA A 51 4.62 6.05 7.77
C ALA A 51 3.73 7.04 7.00
N PRO A 52 2.43 7.11 7.33
CA PRO A 52 1.52 8.00 6.63
C PRO A 52 1.60 9.44 7.14
N LEU A 53 1.28 10.38 6.27
CA LEU A 53 0.80 11.69 6.67
C LEU A 53 -0.64 11.55 7.16
N VAL A 54 -0.93 12.07 8.35
CA VAL A 54 -2.28 12.09 8.93
C VAL A 54 -2.67 13.55 9.10
N ALA A 55 -3.67 14.01 8.36
CA ALA A 55 -4.01 15.43 8.28
C ALA A 55 -5.52 15.66 8.41
N SER A 56 -5.92 16.59 9.28
CA SER A 56 -7.31 17.06 9.38
C SER A 56 -7.43 18.51 8.92
N LYS A 57 -8.60 18.90 8.42
CA LYS A 57 -8.90 20.29 8.09
C LYS A 57 -9.97 20.85 9.01
N GLU A 58 -9.65 21.97 9.67
CA GLU A 58 -10.59 22.74 10.48
C GLU A 58 -10.49 24.21 10.08
N GLY A 59 -11.62 24.83 9.71
CA GLY A 59 -11.63 26.25 9.29
C GLY A 59 -10.75 26.56 8.06
N GLY A 60 -10.47 25.56 7.20
CA GLY A 60 -9.58 25.72 6.04
C GLY A 60 -8.08 25.59 6.37
N VAL A 61 -7.72 25.38 7.64
CA VAL A 61 -6.35 25.14 8.09
C VAL A 61 -6.11 23.64 8.21
N THR A 62 -4.95 23.18 7.71
CA THR A 62 -4.52 21.78 7.83
C THR A 62 -3.74 21.59 9.14
N TYR A 63 -4.05 20.51 9.85
CA TYR A 63 -3.38 20.11 11.07
C TYR A 63 -2.87 18.67 10.94
N ASP A 64 -1.57 18.50 11.11
CA ASP A 64 -0.93 17.18 11.05
C ASP A 64 -0.92 16.50 12.42
N HIS A 65 -1.13 15.18 12.40
CA HIS A 65 -1.20 14.35 13.60
C HIS A 65 0.04 13.46 13.71
N LYS A 66 0.43 13.16 14.95
CA LYS A 66 1.60 12.31 15.26
C LYS A 66 1.28 10.82 15.34
N SER A 67 0.04 10.44 15.08
CA SER A 67 -0.45 9.07 15.20
C SER A 67 -1.63 8.82 14.27
N ILE A 68 -1.78 7.57 13.83
CA ILE A 68 -2.94 7.09 13.08
C ILE A 68 -4.19 6.88 13.94
N LEU A 69 -4.04 6.90 15.28
CA LEU A 69 -5.12 6.66 16.24
C LEU A 69 -5.97 7.91 16.48
N VAL A 70 -6.51 8.46 15.39
CA VAL A 70 -7.44 9.58 15.38
C VAL A 70 -8.88 9.09 15.34
N ARG A 71 -9.86 9.98 15.58
CA ARG A 71 -11.28 9.62 15.47
C ARG A 71 -11.56 9.16 14.03
N PRO A 72 -12.23 8.01 13.81
CA PRO A 72 -12.56 7.55 12.46
C PRO A 72 -13.29 8.64 11.66
N GLY A 73 -12.81 8.90 10.45
CA GLY A 73 -13.34 9.93 9.55
C GLY A 73 -13.03 11.38 9.95
N SER A 74 -12.15 11.63 10.94
CA SER A 74 -11.75 13.00 11.31
C SER A 74 -10.50 13.51 10.61
N ALA A 75 -9.75 12.64 9.95
CA ALA A 75 -8.53 13.00 9.23
C ALA A 75 -8.41 12.15 7.97
N ASP A 76 -7.74 12.71 6.98
CA ASP A 76 -7.24 11.97 5.83
C ASP A 76 -5.90 11.32 6.19
N ILE A 77 -5.68 10.09 5.74
CA ILE A 77 -4.47 9.30 6.01
C ILE A 77 -3.87 8.90 4.66
N PHE A 78 -2.68 9.41 4.36
CA PHE A 78 -1.97 9.18 3.10
C PHE A 78 -0.67 8.45 3.36
N PHE A 79 -0.46 7.31 2.72
CA PHE A 79 0.81 6.58 2.78
C PHE A 79 1.66 6.94 1.56
N PRO A 80 3.00 7.08 1.71
CA PRO A 80 3.88 7.20 0.57
C PRO A 80 3.91 5.87 -0.20
N THR A 81 4.07 5.95 -1.52
CA THR A 81 4.18 4.78 -2.40
C THR A 81 5.64 4.37 -2.57
N ASP A 82 6.00 3.18 -2.08
CA ASP A 82 7.26 2.52 -2.41
C ASP A 82 7.13 1.85 -3.79
N PHE A 83 7.48 2.58 -4.86
CA PHE A 83 7.37 2.10 -6.24
C PHE A 83 8.17 0.81 -6.52
N PRO A 84 9.43 0.66 -6.04
CA PRO A 84 10.14 -0.61 -6.15
C PRO A 84 9.36 -1.79 -5.53
N LEU A 85 8.87 -1.64 -4.31
CA LEU A 85 8.08 -2.68 -3.65
C LEU A 85 6.78 -2.96 -4.41
N LEU A 86 6.09 -1.93 -4.91
CA LEU A 86 4.88 -2.06 -5.73
C LEU A 86 5.16 -2.87 -7.00
N ALA A 87 6.24 -2.57 -7.72
CA ALA A 87 6.64 -3.30 -8.93
C ALA A 87 6.95 -4.78 -8.63
N HIS A 88 7.60 -5.06 -7.49
CA HIS A 88 7.83 -6.43 -7.03
C HIS A 88 6.54 -7.16 -6.69
N MET A 89 5.63 -6.53 -5.94
CA MET A 89 4.32 -7.11 -5.60
C MET A 89 3.49 -7.41 -6.84
N HIS A 90 3.46 -6.48 -7.80
CA HIS A 90 2.74 -6.65 -9.07
C HIS A 90 3.31 -7.81 -9.90
N SER A 91 4.63 -7.88 -10.05
CA SER A 91 5.30 -8.97 -10.77
C SER A 91 4.99 -10.32 -10.14
N HIS A 92 5.02 -10.40 -8.80
CA HIS A 92 4.68 -11.60 -8.07
C HIS A 92 3.21 -11.99 -8.23
N ALA A 93 2.28 -11.03 -8.13
CA ALA A 93 0.85 -11.27 -8.37
C ALA A 93 0.61 -11.83 -9.79
N ARG A 94 1.26 -11.25 -10.81
CA ARG A 94 1.18 -11.75 -12.19
C ARG A 94 1.67 -13.18 -12.34
N GLN A 95 2.79 -13.54 -11.69
CA GLN A 95 3.33 -14.91 -11.74
C GLN A 95 2.38 -15.92 -11.08
N GLN A 96 1.79 -15.58 -9.94
CA GLN A 96 0.84 -16.46 -9.26
C GLN A 96 -0.41 -16.72 -10.10
N HIS A 97 -0.94 -15.67 -10.75
CA HIS A 97 -2.15 -15.79 -11.56
C HIS A 97 -1.91 -16.41 -12.95
N SER A 98 -0.71 -16.25 -13.54
CA SER A 98 -0.38 -16.93 -14.80
C SER A 98 -0.36 -18.45 -14.61
N LEU A 99 0.24 -18.93 -13.51
CA LEU A 99 0.26 -20.34 -13.12
C LEU A 99 -1.16 -20.89 -12.93
N ALA A 100 -2.01 -20.17 -12.19
CA ALA A 100 -3.40 -20.57 -11.99
C ALA A 100 -4.20 -20.65 -13.30
N SER A 101 -4.04 -19.67 -14.20
CA SER A 101 -4.74 -19.66 -15.49
C SER A 101 -4.29 -20.77 -16.45
N GLY A 102 -3.05 -21.27 -16.31
CA GLY A 102 -2.53 -22.40 -17.06
C GLY A 102 -3.14 -23.72 -16.60
N THR A 103 -3.30 -23.91 -15.29
CA THR A 103 -3.95 -25.09 -14.72
C THR A 103 -5.43 -25.17 -15.14
N TRP A 104 -6.19 -24.07 -15.06
CA TRP A 104 -7.60 -24.08 -15.45
C TRP A 104 -7.83 -24.37 -16.94
N ARG A 105 -6.93 -23.91 -17.83
CA ARG A 105 -7.02 -24.20 -19.28
C ARG A 105 -6.84 -25.67 -19.63
N LEU A 106 -6.04 -26.41 -18.84
CA LEU A 106 -5.82 -27.85 -19.06
C LEU A 106 -7.04 -28.70 -18.67
N TYR A 107 -7.90 -28.21 -17.77
CA TYR A 107 -9.09 -28.95 -17.32
C TYR A 107 -10.37 -28.64 -18.11
N THR A 108 -10.42 -27.55 -18.88
CA THR A 108 -11.60 -27.16 -19.68
C THR A 108 -11.46 -27.48 -21.17
N SER A 109 -10.40 -28.19 -21.56
CA SER A 109 -10.14 -28.60 -22.95
C SER A 109 -10.63 -30.05 -23.14
N ASN A 110 -11.93 -30.21 -23.39
CA ASN A 110 -12.56 -31.44 -23.91
C ASN A 110 -13.56 -31.06 -25.00
#